data_AF-A0A662GMZ1-F1
#
_entry.id   AF-A0A662GMZ1-F1
#
_cell.length_a   1.000
_cell.length_b   1.000
_cell.length_c   1.000
_cell.angle_alpha   90.00
_cell.angle_beta   90.00
_cell.angle_gamma   90.00
#
_symmetry.space_group_name_H-M   'P 1'
#
loop_
_entity.id
_entity.type
_entity.pdbx_description
1 polymer ?
#
loop_
_entity_poly.entity_id
_entity_poly.type
_entity_poly.pdbx_seq_one_letter_code
_entity_poly.pdbx_strand_id
1 'polypeptide(L)'
;MDIKKLTIELTKEKEKLEYYTQVNLESFVTNKEIVSETKITLFKTADILNSILHQIALKRVGRLPKSSSECVNFLIKNNYLSRKLGGSFKKLFRFLFFNYDVSAVEDEKEIYDVAKKTAEDLNKFIKEKL
;
A
#
# COMPACT_ATOMS: atom_id res chain seq x y z
N MET A 1 -9.50 -8.26 14.33
CA MET A 1 -8.61 -8.98 13.39
C MET A 1 -7.18 -8.93 13.93
N ASP A 2 -6.45 -10.04 13.98
CA ASP A 2 -5.09 -10.08 14.53
C ASP A 2 -4.08 -9.39 13.59
N ILE A 3 -3.20 -8.55 14.13
CA ILE A 3 -2.14 -7.86 13.38
C ILE A 3 -1.19 -8.86 12.73
N LYS A 4 -0.93 -10.02 13.36
CA LYS A 4 -0.09 -11.08 12.78
C LYS A 4 -0.68 -11.64 11.48
N LYS A 5 -1.99 -11.89 11.49
CA LYS A 5 -2.72 -12.37 10.31
C LYS A 5 -2.68 -11.34 9.19
N LEU A 6 -2.93 -10.08 9.51
CA LEU A 6 -2.83 -8.97 8.58
C LEU A 6 -1.42 -8.82 7.98
N THR A 7 -0.37 -8.99 8.78
CA THR A 7 1.02 -8.95 8.28
C THR A 7 1.27 -10.06 7.26
N ILE A 8 0.79 -11.29 7.53
CA ILE A 8 0.93 -12.40 6.58
C ILE A 8 0.19 -12.09 5.27
N GLU A 9 -1.02 -11.55 5.35
CA GLU A 9 -1.80 -11.16 4.17
C GLU A 9 -1.10 -10.01 3.40
N LEU A 10 -0.56 -9.02 4.10
CA LEU A 10 0.19 -7.91 3.52
C LEU A 10 1.43 -8.41 2.77
N THR A 11 2.16 -9.37 3.35
CA THR A 11 3.33 -9.99 2.71
C THR A 11 2.94 -10.69 1.41
N LYS A 12 1.82 -11.43 1.39
CA LYS A 12 1.34 -12.10 0.18
C LYS A 12 0.96 -11.10 -0.92
N GLU A 13 0.27 -10.01 -0.58
CA GLU A 13 -0.09 -9.01 -1.58
C GLU A 13 1.14 -8.24 -2.08
N LYS A 14 2.13 -7.98 -1.21
CA LYS A 14 3.44 -7.45 -1.61
C LYS A 14 4.13 -8.36 -2.62
N GLU A 15 4.19 -9.66 -2.36
CA GLU A 15 4.82 -10.65 -3.27
C GLU A 15 4.13 -10.67 -4.65
N LYS A 16 2.80 -10.51 -4.69
CA LYS A 16 2.06 -10.36 -5.95
C LYS A 16 2.46 -9.07 -6.70
N LEU A 17 2.53 -7.93 -6.00
CA LEU A 17 2.99 -6.68 -6.62
C LEU A 17 4.41 -6.81 -7.19
N GLU A 18 5.31 -7.49 -6.47
CA GLU A 18 6.66 -7.78 -6.97
C GLU A 18 6.59 -8.65 -8.23
N TYR A 19 5.82 -9.74 -8.20
CA TYR A 19 5.65 -10.63 -9.36
C TYR A 19 5.13 -9.88 -10.60
N TYR A 20 4.07 -9.08 -10.47
CA TYR A 20 3.52 -8.33 -11.59
C TYR A 20 4.46 -7.23 -12.12
N THR A 21 5.39 -6.74 -11.29
CA THR A 21 6.34 -5.69 -11.67
C THR A 21 7.74 -6.22 -12.03
N GLN A 22 7.94 -7.55 -12.04
CA GLN A 22 9.17 -8.19 -12.53
C GLN A 22 9.33 -8.05 -14.04
N VAL A 23 8.23 -7.99 -14.78
CA VAL A 23 8.28 -7.68 -16.21
C VAL A 23 8.68 -6.22 -16.42
N ASN A 24 9.25 -5.92 -17.58
CA ASN A 24 9.52 -4.53 -17.95
C ASN A 24 8.21 -3.78 -18.22
N LEU A 25 8.28 -2.45 -18.26
CA LEU A 25 7.11 -1.60 -18.44
C LEU A 25 6.36 -1.88 -19.76
N GLU A 26 7.07 -2.13 -20.86
CA GLU A 26 6.46 -2.41 -22.17
C GLU A 26 5.63 -3.71 -22.15
N SER A 27 6.17 -4.76 -21.57
CA SER A 27 5.47 -6.04 -21.38
C SER A 27 4.31 -5.91 -20.40
N PHE A 28 4.40 -5.01 -19.42
CA PHE A 28 3.32 -4.75 -18.47
C PHE A 28 2.11 -4.09 -19.17
N VAL A 29 2.32 -2.98 -19.87
CA VAL A 29 1.21 -2.20 -20.49
C VAL A 29 0.51 -2.97 -21.63
N THR A 30 1.22 -3.90 -22.26
CA THR A 30 0.65 -4.76 -23.32
C THR A 30 -0.16 -5.93 -22.76
N ASN A 31 0.01 -6.30 -21.49
CA ASN A 31 -0.71 -7.40 -20.85
C ASN A 31 -1.85 -6.87 -19.96
N LYS A 32 -3.05 -6.74 -20.53
CA LYS A 32 -4.24 -6.21 -19.83
C LYS A 32 -4.65 -7.03 -18.61
N GLU A 33 -4.38 -8.34 -18.60
CA GLU A 33 -4.64 -9.20 -17.45
C GLU A 33 -3.72 -8.82 -16.28
N ILE A 34 -2.42 -8.69 -16.52
CA ILE A 34 -1.44 -8.27 -15.50
C ILE A 34 -1.76 -6.86 -14.98
N VAL A 35 -2.13 -5.92 -15.86
CA VAL A 35 -2.55 -4.57 -15.45
C VAL A 35 -3.75 -4.66 -14.50
N SER A 36 -4.79 -5.41 -14.88
CA SER A 36 -6.00 -5.58 -14.07
C SER A 36 -5.73 -6.23 -12.71
N GLU A 37 -4.95 -7.31 -12.68
CA GLU A 37 -4.57 -7.96 -11.43
C GLU A 37 -3.74 -7.03 -10.53
N THR A 38 -2.84 -6.25 -11.11
CA THR A 38 -2.04 -5.26 -10.36
C THR A 38 -2.92 -4.20 -9.70
N LYS A 39 -3.93 -3.70 -10.42
CA LYS A 39 -4.93 -2.75 -9.89
C LYS A 39 -5.64 -3.33 -8.65
N ILE A 40 -6.14 -4.56 -8.78
CA ILE A 40 -6.85 -5.26 -7.69
C ILE A 40 -5.92 -5.48 -6.49
N THR A 41 -4.69 -5.93 -6.73
CA THR A 41 -3.70 -6.16 -5.68
C THR A 41 -3.29 -4.87 -4.97
N LEU A 42 -3.15 -3.74 -5.69
CA LEU A 42 -2.87 -2.43 -5.07
C LEU A 42 -3.96 -2.02 -4.08
N PHE A 43 -5.23 -2.21 -4.43
CA PHE A 43 -6.35 -1.90 -3.54
C PHE A 43 -6.36 -2.78 -2.28
N LYS A 44 -6.24 -4.09 -2.46
CA LYS A 44 -6.15 -5.04 -1.34
C LYS A 44 -4.98 -4.71 -0.41
N THR A 45 -3.81 -4.42 -1.00
CA THR A 45 -2.62 -4.02 -0.28
C THR A 45 -2.86 -2.77 0.57
N ALA A 46 -3.49 -1.74 0.00
CA ALA A 46 -3.77 -0.51 0.71
C ALA A 46 -4.78 -0.70 1.84
N ASP A 47 -5.82 -1.51 1.65
CA ASP A 47 -6.82 -1.79 2.68
C ASP A 47 -6.21 -2.53 3.89
N ILE A 48 -5.41 -3.56 3.62
CA ILE A 48 -4.68 -4.32 4.64
C ILE A 48 -3.69 -3.41 5.36
N LEU A 49 -2.90 -2.62 4.62
CA LEU A 49 -1.96 -1.65 5.18
C LEU A 49 -2.68 -0.64 6.08
N ASN A 50 -3.78 -0.07 5.59
CA ASN A 50 -4.58 0.90 6.34
C ASN A 50 -5.09 0.28 7.65
N SER A 51 -5.57 -0.97 7.61
CA SER A 51 -6.01 -1.72 8.79
C SER A 51 -4.88 -1.92 9.80
N ILE A 52 -3.67 -2.29 9.35
CA ILE A 52 -2.49 -2.43 10.21
C ILE A 52 -2.14 -1.10 10.86
N LEU A 53 -2.07 -0.01 10.09
CA LEU A 53 -1.73 1.31 10.61
C LEU A 53 -2.76 1.78 11.66
N HIS A 54 -4.06 1.55 11.43
CA HIS A 54 -5.11 1.86 12.42
C HIS A 54 -4.96 1.04 13.70
N GLN A 55 -4.63 -0.25 13.59
CA GLN A 55 -4.38 -1.07 14.78
C GLN A 55 -3.15 -0.62 15.55
N ILE A 56 -2.07 -0.23 14.88
CA ILE A 56 -0.88 0.33 15.53
C ILE A 56 -1.26 1.63 16.24
N ALA A 57 -1.98 2.53 15.57
CA ALA A 57 -2.43 3.80 16.16
C ALA A 57 -3.29 3.56 17.41
N LEU A 58 -4.27 2.65 17.33
CA LEU A 58 -5.13 2.32 18.46
C LEU A 58 -4.33 1.73 19.64
N LYS A 59 -3.47 0.74 19.37
CA LYS A 59 -2.73 0.01 20.43
C LYS A 59 -1.57 0.78 21.03
N ARG A 60 -0.89 1.63 20.25
CA ARG A 60 0.35 2.30 20.67
C ARG A 60 0.14 3.77 21.03
N VAL A 61 -0.80 4.43 20.37
CA VAL A 61 -1.10 5.86 20.58
C VAL A 61 -2.40 6.04 21.37
N GLY A 62 -3.25 5.02 21.47
CA GLY A 62 -4.52 5.09 22.20
C GLY A 62 -5.58 5.91 21.47
N ARG A 63 -5.42 6.13 20.16
CA ARG A 63 -6.34 6.95 19.36
C ARG A 63 -6.74 6.23 18.08
N LEU A 64 -8.04 6.27 17.78
CA LEU A 64 -8.58 5.81 16.51
C LEU A 64 -8.61 6.97 15.50
N PRO A 65 -7.81 6.93 14.43
CA PRO A 65 -7.84 7.96 13.39
C PRO A 65 -9.14 7.91 12.57
N LYS A 66 -9.59 9.04 12.03
CA LYS A 66 -10.81 9.15 11.22
C LYS A 66 -10.56 8.89 9.72
N SER A 67 -9.30 8.88 9.29
CA SER A 67 -8.92 8.65 7.90
C SER A 67 -7.52 8.04 7.80
N SER A 68 -7.20 7.42 6.67
CA SER A 68 -5.86 6.90 6.37
C SER A 68 -4.78 7.99 6.44
N SER A 69 -5.08 9.20 5.95
CA SER A 69 -4.15 10.34 6.01
C SER A 69 -3.89 10.80 7.45
N GLU A 70 -4.94 10.89 8.27
CA GLU A 70 -4.82 11.19 9.70
C GLU A 70 -4.03 10.11 10.44
N CYS A 71 -4.30 8.84 10.13
CA CYS A 71 -3.59 7.69 10.70
C CYS A 71 -2.08 7.79 10.45
N VAL A 72 -1.68 8.01 9.19
CA VAL A 72 -0.28 8.16 8.81
C VAL A 72 0.36 9.35 9.52
N ASN A 73 -0.33 10.49 9.61
CA ASN A 73 0.16 11.66 10.35
C ASN A 73 0.42 11.36 11.82
N PHE A 74 -0.48 10.65 12.49
CA PHE A 74 -0.28 10.27 13.89
C PHE A 74 0.90 9.35 14.08
N LEU A 75 1.06 8.35 13.21
CA LEU A 75 2.16 7.41 13.32
C LEU A 75 3.51 8.08 13.04
N ILE A 76 3.56 9.05 12.12
CA ILE A 76 4.76 9.89 11.91
C ILE A 76 5.05 10.72 13.17
N LYS A 77 4.04 11.43 13.69
CA LYS A 77 4.20 12.32 14.85
C LYS A 77 4.71 11.57 16.09
N ASN A 78 4.30 10.32 16.25
CA ASN A 78 4.68 9.47 17.38
C ASN A 78 5.85 8.52 17.07
N ASN A 79 6.62 8.75 15.99
CA ASN A 79 7.82 7.99 15.61
C ASN A 79 7.59 6.49 15.31
N TYR A 80 6.35 6.06 15.09
CA TYR A 80 6.03 4.70 14.64
C TYR A 80 6.21 4.51 13.14
N LEU A 81 6.23 5.59 12.37
CA LEU A 81 6.45 5.58 10.93
C LEU A 81 7.42 6.69 10.53
N SER A 82 8.41 6.41 9.68
CA SER A 82 9.30 7.45 9.19
C SER A 82 8.54 8.43 8.29
N ARG A 83 8.96 9.71 8.26
CA ARG A 83 8.33 10.71 7.37
C ARG A 83 8.36 10.28 5.90
N LYS A 84 9.45 9.59 5.49
CA LYS A 84 9.63 9.09 4.13
C LYS A 84 8.59 8.02 3.79
N LEU A 85 8.48 6.97 4.61
CA LEU A 85 7.50 5.90 4.39
C LEU A 85 6.06 6.41 4.51
N GLY A 86 5.77 7.24 5.49
CA GLY A 86 4.44 7.83 5.61
C GLY A 86 4.09 8.76 4.45
N GLY A 87 5.07 9.47 3.88
CA GLY A 87 4.89 10.21 2.63
C GLY A 87 4.47 9.30 1.47
N SER A 88 5.15 8.17 1.29
CA SER A 88 4.81 7.17 0.28
C SER A 88 3.41 6.58 0.48
N PHE A 89 3.05 6.18 1.70
CA PHE A 89 1.73 5.60 1.97
C PHE A 89 0.60 6.59 1.75
N LYS A 90 0.79 7.87 2.08
CA LYS A 90 -0.19 8.90 1.72
C LYS A 90 -0.37 9.04 0.21
N LYS A 91 0.70 8.93 -0.58
CA LYS A 91 0.61 8.97 -2.04
C LYS A 91 -0.15 7.76 -2.57
N LEU A 92 0.12 6.56 -2.04
CA LEU A 92 -0.64 5.34 -2.36
C LEU A 92 -2.13 5.52 -2.04
N PHE A 93 -2.47 5.92 -0.80
CA PHE A 93 -3.87 6.13 -0.44
C PHE A 93 -4.51 7.19 -1.32
N ARG A 94 -3.82 8.31 -1.58
CA ARG A 94 -4.31 9.36 -2.47
C ARG A 94 -4.59 8.81 -3.87
N PHE A 95 -3.65 8.09 -4.46
CA PHE A 95 -3.78 7.48 -5.78
C PHE A 95 -5.04 6.59 -5.86
N LEU A 96 -5.29 5.77 -4.83
CA LEU A 96 -6.45 4.86 -4.82
C LEU A 96 -7.77 5.57 -4.47
N PHE A 97 -7.75 6.60 -3.60
CA PHE A 97 -8.95 7.37 -3.26
C PHE A 97 -9.43 8.29 -4.40
N PHE A 98 -8.51 8.88 -5.16
CA PHE A 98 -8.88 9.66 -6.36
C PHE A 98 -9.46 8.76 -7.46
N ASN A 99 -9.03 7.50 -7.50
CA ASN A 99 -9.47 6.51 -8.45
C ASN A 99 -10.31 5.44 -7.76
N TYR A 100 -11.33 5.86 -7.00
CA TYR A 100 -12.20 4.98 -6.18
C TYR A 100 -12.68 3.73 -6.95
N ASP A 101 -12.79 3.85 -8.27
CA ASP A 101 -12.80 2.73 -9.20
C ASP A 101 -11.46 2.63 -9.95
N VAL A 102 -10.68 1.58 -9.67
CA VAL A 102 -9.38 1.36 -10.33
C VAL A 102 -9.51 1.12 -11.83
N SER A 103 -10.69 0.69 -12.28
CA SER A 103 -10.96 0.55 -13.71
C SER A 103 -10.84 1.91 -14.41
N ALA A 104 -11.07 3.03 -13.69
CA ALA A 104 -10.92 4.39 -14.18
C ALA A 104 -9.47 4.90 -14.23
N VAL A 105 -8.48 4.18 -13.65
CA VAL A 105 -7.07 4.52 -13.86
C VAL A 105 -6.67 4.11 -15.28
N GLU A 106 -6.63 5.07 -16.19
CA GLU A 106 -6.25 4.83 -17.59
C GLU A 106 -4.72 4.80 -17.79
N ASP A 107 -3.95 5.42 -16.90
CA ASP A 107 -2.49 5.46 -17.01
C ASP A 107 -1.85 4.17 -16.46
N GLU A 108 -1.62 3.21 -17.35
CA GLU A 108 -1.02 1.91 -17.04
C GLU A 108 0.44 2.02 -16.57
N LYS A 109 1.15 3.07 -16.99
CA LYS A 109 2.50 3.33 -16.52
C LYS A 109 2.48 3.82 -15.08
N GLU A 110 1.56 4.70 -14.72
CA GLU A 110 1.41 5.14 -13.34
C GLU A 110 1.12 3.96 -12.40
N ILE A 111 0.29 3.00 -12.83
CA ILE A 111 0.00 1.77 -12.07
C ILE A 111 1.27 0.96 -11.83
N TYR A 112 2.09 0.75 -12.88
CA TYR A 112 3.35 0.02 -12.77
C TYR A 112 4.29 0.68 -11.75
N ASP A 113 4.48 2.00 -11.88
CA ASP A 113 5.39 2.77 -11.01
C ASP A 113 4.91 2.77 -9.55
N VAL A 114 3.60 2.92 -9.31
CA VAL A 114 3.00 2.87 -7.97
C VAL A 114 3.11 1.48 -7.36
N ALA A 115 2.84 0.41 -8.13
CA ALA A 115 2.97 -0.97 -7.69
C ALA A 115 4.40 -1.30 -7.25
N LYS A 116 5.38 -0.97 -8.10
CA LYS A 116 6.79 -1.20 -7.84
C LYS A 116 7.26 -0.45 -6.60
N LYS A 117 6.93 0.84 -6.50
CA LYS A 117 7.28 1.68 -5.34
C LYS A 117 6.64 1.16 -4.05
N THR A 118 5.38 0.71 -4.12
CA THR A 118 4.63 0.19 -2.98
C THR A 118 5.27 -1.09 -2.45
N ALA A 119 5.61 -2.04 -3.32
CA ALA A 119 6.31 -3.26 -2.92
C ALA A 119 7.65 -2.96 -2.19
N GLU A 120 8.46 -2.03 -2.72
CA GLU A 120 9.70 -1.62 -2.07
C GLU A 120 9.50 -1.01 -0.68
N ASP A 121 8.47 -0.17 -0.52
CA ASP A 121 8.20 0.52 0.74
C ASP A 121 7.57 -0.42 1.78
N LEU A 122 6.80 -1.42 1.34
CA LEU A 122 6.32 -2.51 2.19
C LEU A 122 7.45 -3.39 2.69
N ASN A 123 8.44 -3.71 1.85
CA ASN A 123 9.64 -4.44 2.29
C ASN A 123 10.35 -3.72 3.45
N LYS A 124 10.45 -2.39 3.39
CA LYS A 124 11.03 -1.60 4.49
C LYS A 124 10.12 -1.59 5.71
N PHE A 125 8.82 -1.35 5.51
CA PHE A 125 7.86 -1.28 6.61
C PHE A 125 7.76 -2.60 7.39
N ILE A 126 7.67 -3.73 6.70
CA ILE A 126 7.60 -5.06 7.33
C ILE A 126 8.89 -5.34 8.11
N LYS A 127 10.08 -5.06 7.54
CA LYS A 127 11.36 -5.29 8.23
C LYS A 127 11.58 -4.38 9.45
N GLU A 128 11.11 -3.15 9.40
CA GLU A 128 11.40 -2.15 10.44
C GLU A 128 10.36 -2.12 11.57
N LYS A 129 9.11 -2.54 11.33
CA LYS A 129 7.96 -2.20 12.20
C LYS A 129 7.03 -3.36 12.53
N LEU A 130 7.19 -4.52 11.91
CA LEU A 130 6.40 -5.73 12.16
C LEU A 130 7.31 -6.89 12.56
#